data_AF-A0A9J6E1Q7-F1
#
_entry.id   AF-A0A9J6E1Q7-F1
#
_cell.length_a   1.000
_cell.length_b   1.000
_cell.length_c   1.000
_cell.angle_alpha   90.00
_cell.angle_beta   90.00
_cell.angle_gamma   90.00
#
_symmetry.space_group_name_H-M   'P 1'
#
loop_
_entity.id
_entity.type
_entity.pdbx_description
1 polymer ?
#
loop_
_entity_poly.entity_id
_entity_poly.type
_entity_poly.pdbx_seq_one_letter_code
_entity_poly.pdbx_strand_id
1 'polypeptide(L)'
;MNLALGKGFSVRALRERLDLLMAQFLANDRASLRKSGTEEEYEEKERLLQEISSLARDFGHKIKSRKAQPSAGQRVSGVVTRDTAAATLGPASQVAFGRRRAQAATASVDYEFIEKRWRHERALKEKEHALEMECLATEKLRIERKQERSEKRHELKRDRTERELQLREREMEIRECQLQAQLDEASQREQLSRFHKAT
;
A
#
# COMPACT_ATOMS: atom_id res chain seq x y z
N MET A 1 -26.48 -6.95 -5.92
CA MET A 1 -27.66 -6.05 -5.94
C MET A 1 -27.26 -4.72 -5.31
N ASN A 2 -27.77 -3.58 -5.79
CA ASN A 2 -27.59 -2.32 -5.08
C ASN A 2 -28.75 -2.14 -4.09
N LEU A 3 -28.48 -2.36 -2.80
CA LEU A 3 -29.47 -2.31 -1.73
C LEU A 3 -30.10 -0.92 -1.57
N ALA A 4 -29.44 0.14 -2.05
CA ALA A 4 -29.88 1.51 -1.89
C ALA A 4 -30.97 1.97 -2.90
N LEU A 5 -31.12 1.29 -4.05
CA LEU A 5 -32.02 1.73 -5.13
C LEU A 5 -33.03 0.66 -5.59
N GLY A 6 -32.99 -0.55 -5.02
CA GLY A 6 -33.90 -1.66 -5.35
C GLY A 6 -33.86 -2.13 -6.81
N LYS A 7 -32.94 -1.60 -7.63
CA LYS A 7 -32.78 -1.91 -9.05
C LYS A 7 -31.50 -2.72 -9.26
N GLY A 8 -31.63 -3.85 -9.96
CA GLY A 8 -30.47 -4.60 -10.43
C GLY A 8 -29.71 -3.77 -11.46
N PHE A 9 -28.39 -3.67 -11.32
CA PHE A 9 -27.57 -3.15 -12.40
C PHE A 9 -27.64 -4.13 -13.57
N SER A 10 -28.04 -3.66 -14.75
CA SER A 10 -27.87 -4.46 -15.95
C SER A 10 -26.38 -4.51 -16.32
N VAL A 11 -25.92 -5.63 -16.86
CA VAL A 11 -24.55 -5.78 -17.37
C VAL A 11 -24.22 -4.66 -18.36
N ARG A 12 -25.21 -4.27 -19.17
CA ARG A 12 -25.12 -3.14 -20.10
C ARG A 12 -24.87 -1.81 -19.37
N ALA A 13 -25.62 -1.50 -18.32
CA ALA A 13 -25.45 -0.26 -17.55
C ALA A 13 -24.07 -0.20 -16.85
N LEU A 14 -23.60 -1.32 -16.32
CA LEU A 14 -22.26 -1.41 -15.72
C LEU A 14 -21.17 -1.17 -16.76
N ARG A 15 -21.28 -1.82 -17.93
CA ARG A 15 -20.35 -1.64 -19.04
C ARG A 15 -20.31 -0.20 -19.53
N GLU A 16 -21.48 0.42 -19.71
CA GLU A 16 -21.57 1.82 -20.13
C GLU A 16 -20.97 2.78 -19.10
N ARG A 17 -21.18 2.51 -17.81
CA ARG A 17 -20.58 3.30 -16.72
C ARG A 17 -19.06 3.12 -16.65
N LEU A 18 -18.58 1.89 -16.82
CA LEU A 18 -17.15 1.59 -16.82
C LEU A 18 -16.44 2.26 -18.01
N ASP A 19 -16.98 2.11 -19.23
CA ASP A 19 -16.45 2.76 -20.42
C ASP A 19 -16.35 4.29 -20.24
N LEU A 20 -17.34 4.90 -19.55
CA LEU A 20 -17.33 6.34 -19.22
C LEU A 20 -16.23 6.72 -18.24
N LEU A 21 -16.07 5.97 -17.14
CA LEU A 21 -15.02 6.22 -16.15
C LEU A 21 -13.62 6.05 -16.76
N MET A 22 -13.42 5.02 -17.57
CA MET A 22 -12.15 4.81 -18.27
C MET A 22 -11.86 5.91 -19.29
N ALA A 23 -12.87 6.39 -20.02
CA ALA A 23 -12.70 7.50 -20.95
C ALA A 23 -12.30 8.80 -20.23
N GLN A 24 -12.91 9.09 -19.08
CA GLN A 24 -12.55 10.25 -18.23
C GLN A 24 -11.13 10.12 -17.66
N PHE A 25 -10.75 8.92 -17.22
CA PHE A 25 -9.42 8.62 -16.71
C PHE A 25 -8.35 8.80 -17.77
N LEU A 26 -8.53 8.23 -18.97
CA LEU A 26 -7.60 8.40 -20.09
C LEU A 26 -7.50 9.84 -20.60
N ALA A 27 -8.57 10.62 -20.45
CA ALA A 27 -8.57 12.04 -20.78
C ALA A 27 -7.89 12.92 -19.71
N ASN A 28 -7.32 12.33 -18.64
CA ASN A 28 -6.75 13.04 -17.50
C ASN A 28 -7.71 14.05 -16.82
N ASP A 29 -9.03 13.86 -16.94
CA ASP A 29 -10.02 14.70 -16.26
C ASP A 29 -10.14 14.33 -14.77
N ARG A 30 -9.12 14.71 -14.02
CA ARG A 30 -9.02 14.52 -12.56
C ARG A 30 -10.05 15.34 -11.78
N ALA A 31 -10.67 16.35 -12.41
CA ALA A 31 -11.71 17.15 -11.79
C ALA A 31 -13.01 16.35 -11.63
N SER A 32 -13.32 15.43 -12.54
CA SER A 32 -14.47 14.52 -12.39
C SER A 32 -14.26 13.42 -11.34
N LEU A 33 -13.01 12.99 -11.16
CA LEU A 33 -12.62 11.95 -10.21
C LEU A 33 -12.75 12.41 -8.75
N ARG A 34 -12.53 13.70 -8.50
CA ARG A 34 -12.47 14.37 -7.17
C ARG A 34 -13.79 14.93 -6.63
N LYS A 35 -14.94 14.68 -7.27
CA LYS A 35 -16.22 15.36 -6.91
C LYS A 35 -16.94 14.79 -5.68
N SER A 36 -16.50 13.65 -5.14
CA SER A 36 -17.10 13.03 -3.95
C SER A 36 -16.18 11.94 -3.40
N GLY A 37 -15.54 12.19 -2.26
CA GLY A 37 -14.66 11.23 -1.58
C GLY A 37 -13.52 11.88 -0.76
N THR A 38 -12.88 11.08 0.08
CA THR A 38 -11.64 11.43 0.81
C THR A 38 -10.41 11.23 -0.10
N GLU A 39 -9.25 11.75 0.31
CA GLU A 39 -8.00 11.64 -0.48
C GLU A 39 -7.61 10.18 -0.77
N GLU A 40 -7.73 9.32 0.24
CA GLU A 40 -7.46 7.87 0.16
C GLU A 40 -8.39 7.16 -0.84
N GLU A 41 -9.68 7.51 -0.86
CA GLU A 41 -10.66 6.96 -1.81
C GLU A 41 -10.33 7.34 -3.27
N TYR A 42 -9.70 8.50 -3.49
CA TYR A 42 -9.26 8.92 -4.82
C TYR A 42 -8.04 8.14 -5.31
N GLU A 43 -7.06 7.92 -4.44
CA GLU A 43 -5.86 7.14 -4.76
C GLU A 43 -6.23 5.70 -5.11
N GLU A 44 -7.10 5.08 -4.32
CA GLU A 44 -7.59 3.72 -4.60
C GLU A 44 -8.33 3.66 -5.93
N LYS A 45 -9.24 4.60 -6.18
CA LYS A 45 -9.98 4.69 -7.44
C LYS A 45 -9.07 4.91 -8.65
N GLU A 46 -8.03 5.73 -8.51
CA GLU A 46 -7.03 5.97 -9.55
C GLU A 46 -6.24 4.70 -9.85
N ARG A 47 -5.77 4.01 -8.81
CA ARG A 47 -5.09 2.72 -8.92
C ARG A 47 -5.95 1.67 -9.62
N LEU A 48 -7.21 1.53 -9.21
CA LEU A 48 -8.14 0.56 -9.82
C LEU A 48 -8.39 0.86 -11.30
N LEU A 49 -8.54 2.14 -11.67
CA LEU A 49 -8.74 2.51 -13.08
C LEU A 49 -7.48 2.24 -13.92
N GLN A 50 -6.28 2.41 -13.33
CA GLN A 50 -5.02 2.06 -13.97
C GLN A 50 -4.86 0.54 -14.18
N GLU A 51 -5.22 -0.27 -13.18
CA GLU A 51 -5.21 -1.74 -13.26
C GLU A 51 -6.21 -2.23 -14.31
N ILE A 52 -7.45 -1.72 -14.29
CA ILE A 52 -8.48 -2.06 -15.28
C ILE A 52 -8.07 -1.61 -16.69
N SER A 53 -7.41 -0.46 -16.84
CA SER A 53 -6.87 0.01 -18.12
C SER A 53 -5.81 -0.92 -18.68
N SER A 54 -4.93 -1.42 -17.82
CA SER A 54 -3.89 -2.38 -18.20
C SER A 54 -4.53 -3.71 -18.63
N LEU A 55 -5.46 -4.23 -17.82
CA LEU A 55 -6.21 -5.45 -18.15
C LEU A 55 -7.00 -5.29 -19.45
N ALA A 56 -7.69 -4.17 -19.64
CA ALA A 56 -8.43 -3.89 -20.87
C ALA A 56 -7.52 -3.90 -22.11
N ARG A 57 -6.28 -3.41 -21.99
CA ARG A 57 -5.28 -3.44 -23.06
C ARG A 57 -4.86 -4.88 -23.37
N ASP A 58 -4.61 -5.69 -22.34
CA ASP A 58 -4.16 -7.08 -22.49
C ASP A 58 -5.23 -7.96 -23.16
N PHE A 59 -6.51 -7.70 -22.88
CA PHE A 59 -7.64 -8.39 -23.51
C PHE A 59 -8.15 -7.72 -24.80
N GLY A 60 -7.48 -6.67 -25.29
CA GLY A 60 -7.83 -5.98 -26.53
C GLY A 60 -9.17 -5.23 -26.49
N HIS A 61 -9.69 -4.89 -25.30
CA HIS A 61 -10.92 -4.13 -25.13
C HIS A 61 -10.74 -2.68 -25.58
N LYS A 62 -11.55 -2.26 -26.56
CA LYS A 62 -11.52 -0.89 -27.10
C LYS A 62 -12.51 0.00 -26.34
N ILE A 63 -11.97 0.91 -25.54
CA ILE A 63 -12.75 1.91 -24.81
C ILE A 63 -13.36 2.88 -25.83
N LYS A 64 -14.68 2.97 -25.85
CA LYS A 64 -15.41 3.87 -26.75
C LYS A 64 -15.35 5.28 -26.16
N SER A 65 -14.52 6.15 -26.71
CA SER A 65 -14.60 7.58 -26.41
C SER A 65 -15.93 8.12 -26.95
N ARG A 66 -16.83 8.57 -26.05
CA ARG A 66 -17.93 9.41 -26.50
C ARG A 66 -17.35 10.79 -26.80
N LYS A 67 -17.61 11.31 -28.00
CA LYS A 67 -17.35 12.72 -28.31
C LYS A 67 -17.91 13.57 -27.17
N ALA A 68 -17.07 14.42 -26.58
CA ALA A 68 -17.46 15.33 -25.52
C ALA A 68 -18.69 16.13 -25.97
N GLN A 69 -19.83 15.88 -25.34
CA GLN A 69 -20.95 16.80 -25.42
C GLN A 69 -20.52 18.06 -24.65
N PRO A 70 -20.60 19.25 -25.24
CA PRO A 70 -20.24 20.47 -24.52
C PRO A 70 -21.16 20.59 -23.29
N SER A 71 -20.55 20.77 -22.13
CA SER A 71 -21.25 21.02 -20.87
C SER A 71 -21.96 22.37 -20.95
N ALA A 72 -23.21 22.37 -21.40
CA ALA A 72 -24.09 23.52 -21.27
C ALA A 72 -24.55 23.60 -19.80
N GLY A 73 -24.19 24.71 -19.17
CA GLY A 73 -24.48 25.00 -17.78
C GLY A 73 -25.96 25.03 -17.44
N GLN A 74 -26.22 24.74 -16.16
CA GLN A 74 -27.16 25.45 -15.29
C GLN A 74 -28.25 26.27 -16.00
N ARG A 75 -29.42 25.65 -16.22
CA ARG A 75 -30.68 26.39 -16.33
C ARG A 75 -31.80 25.68 -15.59
N VAL A 76 -32.39 26.46 -14.70
CA VAL A 76 -33.62 26.27 -13.93
C VAL A 76 -34.83 26.35 -14.88
N SER A 77 -35.94 25.73 -14.47
CA SER A 77 -37.33 26.00 -14.89
C SER A 77 -37.91 25.27 -16.11
N GLY A 78 -39.11 24.71 -15.92
CA GLY A 78 -40.24 24.94 -16.84
C GLY A 78 -40.62 23.84 -17.83
N VAL A 79 -41.66 23.07 -17.48
CA VAL A 79 -42.94 23.01 -18.19
C VAL A 79 -42.93 22.78 -19.73
N VAL A 80 -43.42 21.57 -20.09
CA VAL A 80 -44.42 21.25 -21.14
C VAL A 80 -44.07 21.52 -22.62
N THR A 81 -43.96 20.44 -23.40
CA THR A 81 -44.90 20.07 -24.49
C THR A 81 -44.25 19.03 -25.40
N ARG A 82 -44.97 17.95 -25.70
CA ARG A 82 -45.41 17.61 -27.05
C ARG A 82 -46.12 16.26 -27.05
N ASP A 83 -47.43 16.34 -26.88
CA ASP A 83 -48.37 15.42 -27.50
C ASP A 83 -48.14 15.40 -29.01
N THR A 84 -48.13 14.20 -29.61
CA THR A 84 -48.70 13.84 -30.93
C THR A 84 -48.19 12.47 -31.37
N ALA A 85 -48.95 11.42 -31.02
CA ALA A 85 -49.24 10.28 -31.89
C ALA A 85 -50.15 9.32 -31.12
N ALA A 86 -51.44 9.68 -31.07
CA ALA A 86 -52.50 8.79 -30.64
C ALA A 86 -52.85 7.82 -31.79
N ALA A 87 -53.40 6.67 -31.36
CA ALA A 87 -54.32 5.81 -32.08
C ALA A 87 -53.75 4.75 -33.06
N THR A 88 -53.61 3.53 -32.56
CA THR A 88 -54.30 2.39 -33.17
C THR A 88 -54.76 1.42 -32.07
N LEU A 89 -56.07 1.33 -31.87
CA LEU A 89 -56.73 0.40 -30.96
C LEU A 89 -56.90 -0.98 -31.63
N GLY A 90 -56.74 -2.05 -30.86
CA GLY A 90 -57.22 -3.39 -31.20
C GLY A 90 -57.00 -4.38 -30.04
N PRO A 91 -57.98 -5.23 -29.65
CA PRO A 91 -58.14 -5.67 -28.26
C PRO A 91 -57.77 -7.14 -27.97
N ALA A 92 -57.54 -7.39 -26.67
CA ALA A 92 -57.80 -8.60 -25.87
C ALA A 92 -57.53 -10.02 -26.46
N SER A 93 -56.62 -10.76 -25.81
CA SER A 93 -56.88 -12.15 -25.44
C SER A 93 -56.00 -12.59 -24.27
N GLN A 94 -56.68 -13.06 -23.22
CA GLN A 94 -56.14 -13.77 -22.06
C GLN A 94 -55.26 -14.96 -22.46
N VAL A 95 -54.07 -15.10 -21.89
CA VAL A 95 -53.52 -16.40 -21.47
C VAL A 95 -52.64 -16.21 -20.24
N ALA A 96 -53.28 -16.11 -19.07
CA ALA A 96 -52.63 -16.49 -17.82
C ALA A 96 -52.83 -18.00 -17.68
N PHE A 97 -51.74 -18.78 -17.59
CA PHE A 97 -51.56 -19.95 -16.72
C PHE A 97 -50.27 -20.68 -17.15
N GLY A 98 -49.34 -20.87 -16.19
CA GLY A 98 -48.33 -21.93 -16.31
C GLY A 98 -46.84 -21.54 -16.35
N ARG A 99 -46.32 -20.58 -15.56
CA ARG A 99 -44.86 -20.43 -15.36
C ARG A 99 -44.42 -19.89 -13.99
N ARG A 100 -44.99 -20.37 -12.86
CA ARG A 100 -44.51 -19.97 -11.52
C ARG A 100 -43.94 -21.08 -10.64
N ARG A 101 -43.95 -22.35 -11.09
CA ARG A 101 -43.51 -23.49 -10.26
C ARG A 101 -42.13 -24.09 -10.60
N ALA A 102 -41.48 -23.60 -11.66
CA ALA A 102 -40.17 -24.14 -12.10
C ALA A 102 -38.95 -23.27 -11.71
N GLN A 103 -39.14 -22.05 -11.19
CA GLN A 103 -38.03 -21.14 -10.85
C GLN A 103 -37.54 -21.25 -9.39
N ALA A 104 -38.31 -21.89 -8.51
CA ALA A 104 -37.94 -22.04 -7.09
C ALA A 104 -36.95 -23.21 -6.86
N ALA A 105 -37.03 -24.27 -7.68
CA ALA A 105 -36.15 -25.44 -7.54
C ALA A 105 -34.72 -25.17 -8.02
N THR A 106 -34.53 -24.31 -9.03
CA THR A 106 -33.19 -23.90 -9.51
C THR A 106 -32.51 -22.91 -8.58
N ALA A 107 -33.27 -22.05 -7.91
CA ALA A 107 -32.72 -21.09 -6.94
C ALA A 107 -32.14 -21.79 -5.69
N SER A 108 -32.71 -22.92 -5.26
CA SER A 108 -32.25 -23.66 -4.07
C SER A 108 -30.89 -24.35 -4.26
N VAL A 109 -30.56 -24.80 -5.46
CA VAL A 109 -29.29 -25.50 -5.76
C VAL A 109 -28.13 -24.50 -5.88
N ASP A 110 -28.42 -23.26 -6.29
CA ASP A 110 -27.42 -22.19 -6.45
C ASP A 110 -26.92 -21.62 -5.11
N TYR A 111 -27.72 -21.65 -4.04
CA TYR A 111 -27.30 -21.11 -2.74
C TYR A 111 -26.15 -21.89 -2.11
N GLU A 112 -26.17 -23.23 -2.17
CA GLU A 112 -25.07 -24.04 -1.65
C GLU A 112 -23.76 -23.80 -2.41
N PHE A 113 -23.85 -23.65 -3.74
CA PHE A 113 -22.68 -23.39 -4.57
C PHE A 113 -22.08 -22.01 -4.27
N ILE A 114 -22.93 -20.98 -4.14
CA ILE A 114 -22.52 -19.63 -3.79
C ILE A 114 -21.88 -19.61 -2.39
N GLU A 115 -22.48 -20.30 -1.41
CA GLU A 115 -21.95 -20.36 -0.05
C GLU A 115 -20.62 -21.13 0.02
N LYS A 116 -20.52 -22.28 -0.66
CA LYS A 116 -19.27 -23.05 -0.77
C LYS A 116 -18.16 -22.23 -1.44
N ARG A 117 -18.47 -21.51 -2.52
CA ARG A 117 -17.52 -20.61 -3.20
C ARG A 117 -17.06 -19.48 -2.28
N TRP A 118 -17.97 -18.86 -1.54
CA TRP A 118 -17.63 -17.77 -0.62
C TRP A 118 -16.77 -18.23 0.56
N ARG A 119 -17.07 -19.41 1.12
CA ARG A 119 -16.22 -20.04 2.16
C ARG A 119 -14.84 -20.37 1.60
N HIS A 120 -14.77 -20.90 0.38
CA HIS A 120 -13.50 -21.19 -0.27
C HIS A 120 -12.69 -19.92 -0.55
N GLU A 121 -13.32 -18.87 -1.07
CA GLU A 121 -12.68 -17.58 -1.31
C GLU A 121 -12.15 -16.96 -0.01
N ARG A 122 -12.93 -17.00 1.08
CA ARG A 122 -12.47 -16.56 2.39
C ARG A 122 -11.28 -17.40 2.88
N ALA A 123 -11.38 -18.72 2.77
CA ALA A 123 -10.32 -19.63 3.21
C ALA A 123 -9.01 -19.43 2.42
N LEU A 124 -9.09 -19.10 1.13
CA LEU A 124 -7.92 -18.72 0.33
C LEU A 124 -7.32 -17.41 0.83
N LYS A 125 -8.14 -16.37 1.04
CA LYS A 125 -7.67 -15.08 1.58
C LYS A 125 -7.04 -15.21 2.96
N GLU A 126 -7.61 -16.03 3.84
CA GLU A 126 -7.04 -16.31 5.15
C GLU A 126 -5.67 -17.01 5.04
N LYS A 127 -5.53 -17.96 4.11
CA LYS A 127 -4.25 -18.62 3.83
C LYS A 127 -3.23 -17.66 3.23
N GLU A 128 -3.65 -16.80 2.29
CA GLU A 128 -2.81 -15.77 1.69
C GLU A 128 -2.29 -14.81 2.76
N HIS A 129 -3.17 -14.31 3.64
CA HIS A 129 -2.78 -13.45 4.75
C HIS A 129 -1.86 -14.17 5.74
N ALA A 130 -2.10 -15.46 6.03
CA ALA A 130 -1.22 -16.23 6.90
C ALA A 130 0.20 -16.36 6.32
N LEU A 131 0.30 -16.66 5.02
CA LEU A 131 1.59 -16.72 4.32
C LEU A 131 2.27 -15.35 4.28
N GLU A 132 1.52 -14.27 4.04
CA GLU A 132 2.07 -12.91 4.08
C GLU A 132 2.67 -12.57 5.44
N MET A 133 1.99 -12.93 6.54
CA MET A 133 2.51 -12.74 7.89
C MET A 133 3.79 -13.54 8.15
N GLU A 134 3.88 -14.76 7.64
CA GLU A 134 5.08 -15.60 7.75
C GLU A 134 6.26 -15.04 6.93
N CYS A 135 5.99 -14.57 5.70
CA CYS A 135 6.97 -13.87 4.87
C CYS A 135 7.48 -12.60 5.56
N LEU A 136 6.61 -11.81 6.17
CA LEU A 136 7.00 -10.62 6.92
C LEU A 136 7.85 -10.98 8.15
N ALA A 137 7.51 -12.05 8.87
CA ALA A 137 8.29 -12.52 10.02
C ALA A 137 9.71 -12.97 9.62
N THR A 138 9.82 -13.74 8.53
CA THR A 138 11.12 -14.18 8.02
C THR A 138 11.97 -13.03 7.51
N GLU A 139 11.36 -12.03 6.85
CA GLU A 139 12.08 -10.84 6.38
C GLU A 139 12.55 -9.95 7.55
N LYS A 140 11.73 -9.80 8.60
CA LYS A 140 12.15 -9.12 9.85
C LYS A 140 13.37 -9.78 10.47
N LEU A 141 13.35 -11.10 10.63
CA LEU A 141 14.51 -11.85 11.13
C LEU A 141 15.76 -11.68 10.25
N ARG A 142 15.59 -11.58 8.93
CA ARG A 142 16.69 -11.33 7.99
C ARG A 142 17.30 -9.94 8.20
N ILE A 143 16.47 -8.94 8.43
CA ILE A 143 16.89 -7.56 8.70
C ILE A 143 17.62 -7.48 10.05
N GLU A 144 17.07 -8.08 11.11
CA GLU A 144 17.68 -8.12 12.44
C GLU A 144 19.08 -8.75 12.41
N ARG A 145 19.25 -9.91 11.74
CA ARG A 145 20.59 -10.53 11.60
C ARG A 145 21.59 -9.64 10.87
N LYS A 146 21.13 -8.83 9.91
CA LYS A 146 22.02 -7.88 9.22
C LYS A 146 22.41 -6.73 10.13
N GLN A 147 21.47 -6.21 10.92
CA GLN A 147 21.70 -5.17 11.91
C GLN A 147 22.68 -5.65 12.98
N GLU A 148 22.45 -6.83 13.56
CA GLU A 148 23.33 -7.43 14.58
C GLU A 148 24.77 -7.61 14.07
N ARG A 149 24.96 -8.06 12.83
CA ARG A 149 26.29 -8.16 12.21
C ARG A 149 26.94 -6.79 12.05
N SER A 150 26.17 -5.77 11.68
CA SER A 150 26.68 -4.41 11.54
C SER A 150 27.08 -3.83 12.90
N GLU A 151 26.27 -4.06 13.93
CA GLU A 151 26.53 -3.62 15.31
C GLU A 151 27.77 -4.28 15.88
N LYS A 152 27.90 -5.61 15.77
CA LYS A 152 29.12 -6.35 16.17
C LYS A 152 30.37 -5.81 15.48
N ARG A 153 30.27 -5.41 14.20
CA ARG A 153 31.39 -4.80 13.49
C ARG A 153 31.72 -3.40 14.03
N HIS A 154 30.73 -2.62 14.42
CA HIS A 154 30.94 -1.32 15.05
C HIS A 154 31.51 -1.45 16.47
N GLU A 155 31.03 -2.42 17.23
CA GLU A 155 31.52 -2.75 18.57
C GLU A 155 33.00 -3.19 18.53
N LEU A 156 33.36 -4.15 17.68
CA LEU A 156 34.76 -4.56 17.51
C LEU A 156 35.70 -3.40 17.11
N LYS A 157 35.19 -2.42 16.34
CA LYS A 157 35.96 -1.22 16.01
C LYS A 157 36.15 -0.31 17.22
N ARG A 158 35.11 -0.12 18.03
CA ARG A 158 35.18 0.65 19.28
C ARG A 158 36.15 0.02 20.26
N ASP A 159 36.03 -1.28 20.50
CA ASP A 159 36.95 -2.04 21.36
C ASP A 159 38.39 -1.93 20.91
N ARG A 160 38.63 -2.00 19.59
CA ARG A 160 39.97 -1.82 19.05
C ARG A 160 40.52 -0.43 19.35
N THR A 161 39.74 0.61 19.08
CA THR A 161 40.17 1.99 19.36
C THR A 161 40.38 2.24 20.84
N GLU A 162 39.54 1.66 21.70
CA GLU A 162 39.66 1.78 23.14
C GLU A 162 40.92 1.10 23.66
N ARG A 163 41.24 -0.12 23.19
CA ARG A 163 42.50 -0.79 23.51
C ARG A 163 43.72 -0.02 23.04
N GLU A 164 43.66 0.58 21.85
CA GLU A 164 44.74 1.43 21.33
C GLU A 164 44.95 2.68 22.21
N LEU A 165 43.87 3.29 22.73
CA LEU A 165 43.96 4.40 23.67
C LEU A 165 44.53 3.96 25.02
N GLN A 166 44.06 2.85 25.58
CA GLN A 166 44.56 2.31 26.85
C GLN A 166 46.06 1.97 26.79
N LEU A 167 46.52 1.42 25.66
CA LEU A 167 47.95 1.15 25.47
C LEU A 167 48.77 2.46 25.45
N ARG A 168 48.27 3.49 24.77
CA ARG A 168 48.92 4.81 24.74
C ARG A 168 48.95 5.45 26.13
N GLU A 169 47.88 5.35 26.90
CA GLU A 169 47.83 5.85 28.28
C GLU A 169 48.90 5.17 29.14
N ARG A 170 48.99 3.83 29.09
CA ARG A 170 50.03 3.08 29.80
C ARG A 170 51.45 3.43 29.35
N GLU A 171 51.66 3.63 28.05
CA GLU A 171 52.96 4.07 27.53
C GLU A 171 53.35 5.45 28.07
N MET A 172 52.38 6.36 28.18
CA MET A 172 52.60 7.68 28.75
C MET A 172 52.91 7.59 30.25
N GLU A 173 52.17 6.80 31.02
CA GLU A 173 52.43 6.56 32.45
C GLU A 173 53.84 5.99 32.69
N ILE A 174 54.25 5.00 31.88
CA ILE A 174 55.60 4.42 31.99
C ILE A 174 56.67 5.48 31.71
N ARG A 175 56.46 6.34 30.69
CA ARG A 175 57.39 7.44 30.38
C ARG A 175 57.47 8.45 31.52
N GLU A 176 56.34 8.80 32.12
CA GLU A 176 56.30 9.70 33.28
C GLU A 176 57.06 9.10 34.47
N CYS A 177 56.83 7.82 34.80
CA CYS A 177 57.59 7.14 35.85
C CYS A 177 59.10 7.10 35.56
N GLN A 178 59.50 6.90 34.30
CA GLN A 178 60.92 6.93 33.91
C GLN A 178 61.54 8.31 34.08
N LEU A 179 60.84 9.37 33.69
CA LEU A 179 61.31 10.74 33.87
C LEU A 179 61.42 11.11 35.36
N GLN A 180 60.44 10.71 36.17
CA GLN A 180 60.46 10.91 37.61
C GLN A 180 61.68 10.23 38.24
N ALA A 181 61.94 8.96 37.89
CA ALA A 181 63.09 8.22 38.39
C ALA A 181 64.43 8.87 37.97
N GLN A 182 64.53 9.37 36.74
CA GLN A 182 65.72 10.09 36.27
C GLN A 182 65.96 11.39 37.05
N LEU A 183 64.89 12.14 37.36
CA LEU A 183 64.97 13.35 38.18
C LEU A 183 65.42 13.03 39.61
N ASP A 184 64.87 11.98 40.21
CA ASP A 184 65.24 11.53 41.55
C ASP A 184 66.71 11.07 41.60
N GLU A 185 67.18 10.30 40.61
CA GLU A 185 68.58 9.92 40.49
C GLU A 185 69.50 11.14 40.32
N ALA A 186 69.12 12.10 39.49
CA ALA A 186 69.90 13.32 39.28
C ALA A 186 70.00 14.15 40.58
N SER A 187 68.89 14.28 41.31
CA SER A 187 68.84 14.94 42.61
C SER A 187 69.76 14.26 43.64
N GLN A 188 69.72 12.92 43.73
CA GLN A 188 70.60 12.15 44.62
C GLN A 188 72.09 12.33 44.25
N ARG A 189 72.43 12.29 42.95
CA ARG A 189 73.80 12.52 42.48
C ARG A 189 74.29 13.92 42.83
N GLU A 190 73.45 14.93 42.70
CA GLU A 190 73.79 16.31 43.06
C GLU A 190 74.03 16.45 44.57
N GLN A 191 73.18 15.84 45.41
CA GLN A 191 73.36 15.83 46.86
C GLN A 191 74.68 15.16 47.27
N LEU A 192 75.00 13.99 46.69
CA LEU A 192 76.26 13.28 46.95
C LEU A 192 77.48 14.11 46.51
N SER A 193 77.39 14.79 45.36
CA SER A 193 78.45 15.70 44.88
C SER A 193 78.65 16.90 45.81
N ARG A 194 77.57 17.49 46.35
CA ARG A 194 77.65 18.58 47.33
C ARG A 194 78.31 18.09 48.63
N PHE A 195 77.99 16.89 49.08
CA PHE A 195 78.57 16.30 50.29
C PHE A 195 80.09 16.09 50.17
N HIS A 196 80.56 15.56 49.03
CA HIS A 196 81.99 15.33 48.78
C HIS A 196 82.82 16.61 48.64
N LYS A 197 82.20 17.76 48.33
CA LYS A 197 82.91 19.05 48.23
C LYS A 197 83.04 19.78 49.57
N ALA A 198 82.36 19.32 50.62
CA ALA A 198 82.33 19.96 51.94
C ALA A 198 83.27 19.32 52.97
N THR A 199 83.86 18.17 52.65
CA THR A 199 84.92 17.46 53.39
C THR A 199 86.28 17.69 52.75
#